data_AF-A0A0D0AAC3-F1
#
_entry.id   AF-A0A0D0AAC3-F1
#
_cell.length_a   1.000
_cell.length_b   1.000
_cell.length_c   1.000
_cell.angle_alpha   90.00
_cell.angle_beta   90.00
_cell.angle_gamma   90.00
#
_symmetry.space_group_name_H-M   'P 1'
#
loop_
_entity.id
_entity.type
_entity.pdbx_description
1 polymer ?
#
loop_
_entity_poly.entity_id
_entity_poly.type
_entity_poly.pdbx_seq_one_letter_code
_entity_poly.pdbx_strand_id
1 'polypeptide(L)'
;LVKTEDTVSDNPRTKIKKGKAKNSDLPSGALEQGQWRTSFLPSLMYWVGNSDYGWSIPENELESALEHIFNAIQPLIQTSQVCQRIHEWRAAFGSTAVSVLMAYFTSTPEYKTQEAREEYAEDQLQDCRFVYEDPDNEEQPGAFLSEYILRIFASHLSAISGKVRVDELVEFGKPGYLTALALAAAAAERALILVQSRLLIDSDPSSSVGKNHKILQTLNEATNKMSHTGTAFSSGNWETDTLAYMDSIKDLPHSRIQDILTRAEEYMKHPRHNRRS
;
A
#
# COMPACT_ATOMS: atom_id res chain seq x y z
N LEU A 1 38.48 54.25 -18.40
CA LEU A 1 37.09 53.99 -17.91
C LEU A 1 36.54 52.84 -18.74
N VAL A 2 36.66 51.64 -18.19
CA VAL A 2 36.22 50.37 -18.79
C VAL A 2 34.70 50.32 -18.72
N LYS A 3 34.02 50.09 -19.84
CA LYS A 3 32.61 49.68 -19.87
C LYS A 3 32.59 48.19 -20.21
N THR A 4 32.18 47.40 -19.23
CA THR A 4 31.92 45.97 -19.30
C THR A 4 30.68 45.69 -20.15
N GLU A 5 30.80 44.70 -21.04
CA GLU A 5 29.70 44.06 -21.75
C GLU A 5 29.06 43.02 -20.82
N ASP A 6 27.78 43.20 -20.49
CA ASP A 6 26.96 42.16 -19.86
C ASP A 6 26.24 41.36 -20.96
N THR A 7 26.71 40.14 -21.16
CA THR A 7 26.02 39.11 -21.94
C THR A 7 24.85 38.55 -21.15
N VAL A 8 23.61 38.87 -21.54
CA VAL A 8 22.41 38.17 -21.08
C VAL A 8 22.22 36.93 -21.96
N SER A 9 22.62 35.77 -21.44
CA SER A 9 22.28 34.45 -21.99
C SER A 9 20.86 34.08 -21.57
N ASP A 10 19.91 34.30 -22.45
CA ASP A 10 18.53 33.84 -22.32
C ASP A 10 18.48 32.33 -22.64
N ASN A 11 18.24 31.48 -21.64
CA ASN A 11 18.02 30.05 -21.87
C ASN A 11 16.79 29.59 -21.07
N PRO A 12 15.60 29.50 -21.69
CA PRO A 12 14.42 29.02 -21.00
C PRO A 12 14.52 27.50 -20.82
N ARG A 13 14.78 27.07 -19.57
CA ARG A 13 14.54 25.69 -19.12
C ARG A 13 13.06 25.37 -19.29
N THR A 14 12.74 24.78 -20.44
CA THR A 14 11.47 24.10 -20.67
C THR A 14 11.44 22.86 -19.76
N LYS A 15 10.61 22.92 -18.72
CA LYS A 15 10.26 21.74 -17.91
C LYS A 15 9.53 20.75 -18.82
N ILE A 16 10.24 19.78 -19.37
CA ILE A 16 9.63 18.62 -20.04
C ILE A 16 8.80 17.90 -18.98
N LYS A 17 7.47 17.94 -19.10
CA LYS A 17 6.57 17.08 -18.35
C LYS A 17 6.90 15.65 -18.72
N LYS A 18 7.64 14.92 -17.87
CA LYS A 18 7.81 13.47 -18.03
C LYS A 18 6.41 12.84 -18.04
N GLY A 19 6.03 12.24 -19.18
CA GLY A 19 4.79 11.50 -19.29
C GLY A 19 4.76 10.32 -18.33
N LYS A 20 3.57 9.80 -18.03
CA LYS A 20 3.43 8.55 -17.25
C LYS A 20 4.18 7.44 -17.97
N ALA A 21 5.06 6.74 -17.27
CA ALA A 21 5.81 5.63 -17.83
C ALA A 21 4.86 4.51 -18.26
N LYS A 22 5.12 3.91 -19.41
CA LYS A 22 4.31 2.87 -20.04
C LYS A 22 5.08 1.55 -20.08
N ASN A 23 4.37 0.43 -20.23
CA ASN A 23 5.03 -0.87 -20.42
C ASN A 23 5.93 -0.89 -21.68
N SER A 24 5.67 -0.04 -22.67
CA SER A 24 6.53 0.15 -23.85
C SER A 24 7.90 0.75 -23.52
N ASP A 25 8.05 1.35 -22.33
CA ASP A 25 9.28 1.99 -21.87
C ASP A 25 10.15 0.99 -21.09
N LEU A 26 9.73 -0.29 -21.00
CA LEU A 26 10.52 -1.38 -20.46
C LEU A 26 11.46 -1.97 -21.55
N PRO A 27 12.61 -2.52 -21.19
CA PRO A 27 13.50 -3.24 -22.10
C PRO A 27 12.80 -4.40 -22.82
N SER A 28 13.33 -4.76 -23.99
CA SER A 28 12.85 -5.90 -24.79
C SER A 28 12.76 -7.20 -23.98
N GLY A 29 13.70 -7.46 -23.07
CA GLY A 29 13.68 -8.64 -22.19
C GLY A 29 12.67 -8.60 -21.05
N ALA A 30 12.15 -7.43 -20.65
CA ALA A 30 11.26 -7.30 -19.46
C ALA A 30 9.92 -7.95 -19.65
N LEU A 31 9.48 -7.96 -20.90
CA LEU A 31 8.19 -8.45 -21.31
C LEU A 31 8.29 -9.90 -21.80
N GLU A 32 9.51 -10.44 -21.97
CA GLU A 32 9.70 -11.84 -22.33
C GLU A 32 9.16 -12.73 -21.21
N GLN A 33 8.27 -13.65 -21.60
CA GLN A 33 7.58 -14.59 -20.70
C GLN A 33 6.78 -13.93 -19.54
N GLY A 34 6.61 -12.60 -19.54
CA GLY A 34 5.93 -11.88 -18.48
C GLY A 34 6.71 -11.77 -17.16
N GLN A 35 8.02 -12.07 -17.16
CA GLN A 35 8.87 -12.14 -15.95
C GLN A 35 8.82 -10.88 -15.08
N TRP A 36 8.68 -9.71 -15.69
CA TRP A 36 8.45 -8.45 -14.97
C TRP A 36 7.29 -8.53 -13.98
N ARG A 37 6.14 -9.07 -14.40
CA ARG A 37 4.93 -9.15 -13.57
C ARG A 37 4.89 -10.40 -12.71
N THR A 38 5.42 -11.52 -13.21
CA THR A 38 5.29 -12.82 -12.55
C THR A 38 6.39 -13.09 -11.54
N SER A 39 7.52 -12.39 -11.60
CA SER A 39 8.68 -12.68 -10.76
C SER A 39 9.38 -11.43 -10.24
N PHE A 40 9.67 -10.45 -11.10
CA PHE A 40 10.40 -9.24 -10.67
C PHE A 40 9.59 -8.41 -9.68
N LEU A 41 8.38 -7.98 -10.05
CA LEU A 41 7.54 -7.17 -9.16
C LEU A 41 7.19 -7.90 -7.87
N PRO A 42 6.80 -9.18 -7.87
CA PRO A 42 6.63 -9.94 -6.64
C PRO A 42 7.86 -9.96 -5.74
N SER A 43 9.05 -10.13 -6.29
CA SER A 43 10.32 -10.13 -5.54
C SER A 43 10.62 -8.75 -4.96
N LEU A 44 10.42 -7.68 -5.73
CA LEU A 44 10.57 -6.32 -5.25
C LEU A 44 9.58 -6.00 -4.12
N MET A 45 8.30 -6.33 -4.28
CA MET A 45 7.30 -6.07 -3.24
C MET A 45 7.55 -6.90 -1.99
N TYR A 46 8.13 -8.10 -2.13
CA TYR A 46 8.58 -8.89 -0.99
C TYR A 46 9.69 -8.18 -0.22
N TRP A 47 10.74 -7.73 -0.92
CA TRP A 47 11.84 -6.99 -0.31
C TRP A 47 11.34 -5.71 0.39
N VAL A 48 10.56 -4.88 -0.31
CA VAL A 48 10.00 -3.64 0.25
C VAL A 48 9.08 -3.95 1.44
N GLY A 49 8.17 -4.92 1.31
CA GLY A 49 7.23 -5.30 2.36
C GLY A 49 7.90 -5.84 3.63
N ASN A 50 9.15 -6.28 3.51
CA ASN A 50 9.94 -6.81 4.61
C ASN A 50 10.97 -5.82 5.18
N SER A 51 11.22 -4.72 4.47
CA SER A 51 12.18 -3.70 4.89
C SER A 51 11.73 -2.96 6.14
N ASP A 52 12.65 -2.19 6.72
CA ASP A 52 12.40 -1.24 7.80
C ASP A 52 12.16 0.21 7.28
N TYR A 53 12.06 0.39 5.96
CA TYR A 53 11.96 1.70 5.33
C TYR A 53 10.56 2.31 5.34
N GLY A 54 9.50 1.50 5.54
CA GLY A 54 8.11 1.96 5.50
C GLY A 54 7.75 2.64 4.18
N TRP A 55 7.85 3.97 4.16
CA TRP A 55 7.54 4.83 3.02
C TRP A 55 8.75 5.36 2.25
N SER A 56 9.91 5.51 2.91
CA SER A 56 11.08 6.19 2.35
C SER A 56 12.27 5.25 2.25
N ILE A 57 12.50 4.73 1.04
CA ILE A 57 13.62 3.82 0.76
C ILE A 57 14.79 4.67 0.28
N PRO A 58 15.98 4.59 0.91
CA PRO A 58 17.17 5.28 0.41
C PRO A 58 17.51 4.84 -1.02
N GLU A 59 17.93 5.78 -1.86
CA GLU A 59 18.18 5.52 -3.30
C GLU A 59 19.23 4.42 -3.51
N ASN A 60 20.31 4.43 -2.73
CA ASN A 60 21.37 3.42 -2.79
C ASN A 60 20.86 2.01 -2.41
N GLU A 61 19.95 1.92 -1.43
CA GLU A 61 19.36 0.65 -1.01
C GLU A 61 18.41 0.11 -2.07
N LEU A 62 17.61 1.01 -2.68
CA LEU A 62 16.74 0.64 -3.78
C LEU A 62 17.56 0.19 -5.00
N GLU A 63 18.59 0.95 -5.40
CA GLU A 63 19.48 0.57 -6.51
C GLU A 63 20.13 -0.79 -6.27
N SER A 64 20.69 -0.99 -5.08
CA SER A 64 21.27 -2.29 -4.68
C SER A 64 20.25 -3.42 -4.77
N ALA A 65 19.05 -3.26 -4.19
CA ALA A 65 18.02 -4.29 -4.25
C ALA A 65 17.58 -4.59 -5.68
N LEU A 66 17.45 -3.56 -6.52
CA LEU A 66 17.11 -3.72 -7.93
C LEU A 66 18.19 -4.48 -8.68
N GLU A 67 19.48 -4.18 -8.47
CA GLU A 67 20.58 -4.90 -9.11
C GLU A 67 20.59 -6.39 -8.76
N HIS A 68 20.38 -6.74 -7.49
CA HIS A 68 20.35 -8.13 -7.05
C HIS A 68 19.13 -8.88 -7.59
N ILE A 69 17.92 -8.30 -7.49
CA ILE A 69 16.69 -8.91 -8.04
C ILE A 69 16.79 -9.01 -9.57
N PHE A 70 17.39 -8.01 -10.22
CA PHE A 70 17.64 -8.00 -11.65
C PHE A 70 18.59 -9.12 -12.07
N ASN A 71 19.71 -9.30 -11.37
CA ASN A 71 20.70 -10.31 -11.73
C ASN A 71 20.10 -11.73 -11.66
N ALA A 72 19.08 -11.91 -10.81
CA ALA A 72 18.32 -13.16 -10.73
C ALA A 72 17.32 -13.37 -11.89
N ILE A 73 16.93 -12.33 -12.66
CA ILE A 73 15.76 -12.39 -13.58
C ILE A 73 16.04 -11.86 -15.01
N GLN A 74 16.90 -10.85 -15.21
CA GLN A 74 17.07 -9.97 -16.39
C GLN A 74 15.77 -9.24 -16.82
N PRO A 75 15.61 -7.88 -16.70
CA PRO A 75 16.29 -6.88 -17.59
C PRO A 75 16.22 -5.34 -17.19
N LEU A 76 16.84 -4.44 -17.99
CA LEU A 76 17.14 -2.97 -17.80
C LEU A 76 15.99 -1.99 -17.41
N ILE A 77 15.43 -2.04 -16.21
CA ILE A 77 14.30 -1.14 -15.85
C ILE A 77 14.78 0.26 -15.43
N GLN A 78 14.06 1.32 -15.85
CA GLN A 78 14.27 2.67 -15.32
C GLN A 78 13.72 2.77 -13.88
N THR A 79 14.51 3.32 -12.95
CA THR A 79 14.13 3.54 -11.53
C THR A 79 12.78 4.22 -11.35
N SER A 80 12.39 5.11 -12.28
CA SER A 80 11.08 5.79 -12.28
C SER A 80 9.88 4.84 -12.35
N GLN A 81 10.00 3.74 -13.10
CA GLN A 81 8.94 2.73 -13.25
C GLN A 81 8.82 1.88 -12.00
N VAL A 82 9.95 1.54 -11.38
CA VAL A 82 10.01 0.84 -10.09
C VAL A 82 9.33 1.67 -9.00
N CYS A 83 9.70 2.95 -8.86
CA CYS A 83 9.10 3.83 -7.87
C CYS A 83 7.59 3.93 -8.06
N GLN A 84 7.12 4.06 -9.31
CA GLN A 84 5.68 4.05 -9.60
C GLN A 84 5.00 2.77 -9.12
N ARG A 85 5.62 1.59 -9.31
CA ARG A 85 5.06 0.31 -8.88
C ARG A 85 5.02 0.17 -7.36
N ILE A 86 6.04 0.66 -6.67
CA ILE A 86 6.04 0.72 -5.21
C ILE A 86 4.92 1.64 -4.70
N HIS A 87 4.73 2.81 -5.32
CA HIS A 87 3.63 3.70 -4.97
C HIS A 87 2.25 3.07 -5.23
N GLU A 88 2.06 2.40 -6.37
CA GLU A 88 0.82 1.68 -6.70
C GLU A 88 0.55 0.56 -5.69
N TRP A 89 1.59 -0.19 -5.30
CA TRP A 89 1.50 -1.24 -4.29
C TRP A 89 1.11 -0.69 -2.91
N ARG A 90 1.77 0.38 -2.43
CA ARG A 90 1.40 1.03 -1.15
C ARG A 90 -0.04 1.56 -1.19
N ALA A 91 -0.44 2.21 -2.29
CA ALA A 91 -1.81 2.71 -2.45
C ALA A 91 -2.86 1.58 -2.47
N ALA A 92 -2.47 0.37 -2.89
CA ALA A 92 -3.37 -0.78 -2.91
C ALA A 92 -3.88 -1.14 -1.51
N PHE A 93 -3.07 -1.02 -0.45
CA PHE A 93 -3.51 -1.24 0.94
C PHE A 93 -4.66 -0.31 1.30
N GLY A 94 -4.49 1.00 1.11
CA GLY A 94 -5.52 2.01 1.42
C GLY A 94 -6.83 1.78 0.67
N SER A 95 -6.76 1.37 -0.60
CA SER A 95 -7.97 1.05 -1.37
C SER A 95 -8.60 -0.30 -0.97
N THR A 96 -7.79 -1.27 -0.55
CA THR A 96 -8.26 -2.58 -0.08
C THR A 96 -8.97 -2.44 1.26
N ALA A 97 -8.40 -1.69 2.20
CA ALA A 97 -9.01 -1.40 3.50
C ALA A 97 -10.42 -0.82 3.35
N VAL A 98 -10.57 0.24 2.56
CA VAL A 98 -11.87 0.83 2.23
C VAL A 98 -12.81 -0.21 1.62
N SER A 99 -12.33 -1.04 0.69
CA SER A 99 -13.17 -2.06 0.04
C SER A 99 -13.65 -3.14 1.01
N VAL A 100 -12.78 -3.60 1.90
CA VAL A 100 -13.11 -4.62 2.92
C VAL A 100 -14.13 -4.05 3.92
N LEU A 101 -13.88 -2.84 4.42
CA LEU A 101 -14.78 -2.18 5.38
C LEU A 101 -16.17 -1.91 4.78
N MET A 102 -16.22 -1.38 3.55
CA MET A 102 -17.50 -1.14 2.87
C MET A 102 -18.24 -2.44 2.53
N ALA A 103 -17.52 -3.52 2.21
CA ALA A 103 -18.15 -4.82 2.01
C ALA A 103 -18.77 -5.34 3.31
N TYR A 104 -18.08 -5.20 4.44
CA TYR A 104 -18.59 -5.54 5.77
C TYR A 104 -19.87 -4.75 6.11
N PHE A 105 -19.84 -3.43 5.95
CA PHE A 105 -21.03 -2.60 6.17
C PHE A 105 -22.20 -2.95 5.25
N THR A 106 -21.92 -3.38 4.01
CA THR A 106 -22.96 -3.81 3.07
C THR A 106 -23.57 -5.15 3.46
N SER A 107 -22.78 -6.08 4.00
CA SER A 107 -23.25 -7.42 4.39
C SER A 107 -23.96 -7.47 5.74
N THR A 108 -23.74 -6.46 6.59
CA THR A 108 -24.15 -6.50 8.00
C THR A 108 -25.34 -5.56 8.24
N PRO A 109 -26.55 -6.08 8.55
CA PRO A 109 -27.77 -5.28 8.64
C PRO A 109 -27.75 -4.10 9.62
N GLU A 110 -26.90 -4.17 10.64
CA GLU A 110 -26.71 -3.19 11.70
C GLU A 110 -26.09 -1.88 11.16
N TYR A 111 -25.30 -1.94 10.09
CA TYR A 111 -24.57 -0.79 9.55
C TYR A 111 -25.19 -0.20 8.27
N LYS A 112 -26.53 -0.26 8.18
CA LYS A 112 -27.27 0.32 7.04
C LYS A 112 -27.26 1.85 7.02
N THR A 113 -27.15 2.48 8.18
CA THR A 113 -27.15 3.94 8.31
C THR A 113 -25.72 4.46 8.42
N GLN A 114 -25.53 5.72 8.04
CA GLN A 114 -24.23 6.39 8.13
C GLN A 114 -23.83 6.59 9.59
N GLU A 115 -24.80 6.87 10.47
CA GLU A 115 -24.61 7.05 11.91
C GLU A 115 -24.12 5.76 12.59
N ALA A 116 -24.68 4.60 12.25
CA ALA A 116 -24.24 3.32 12.81
C ALA A 116 -22.81 2.94 12.37
N ARG A 117 -22.43 3.33 11.15
CA ARG A 117 -21.06 3.13 10.64
C ARG A 117 -20.06 4.03 11.37
N GLU A 118 -20.44 5.25 11.70
CA GLU A 118 -19.63 6.19 12.49
C GLU A 118 -19.42 5.68 13.92
N GLU A 119 -20.47 5.23 14.59
CA GLU A 119 -20.39 4.65 15.93
C GLU A 119 -19.48 3.41 15.94
N TYR A 120 -19.63 2.53 14.94
CA TYR A 120 -18.69 1.42 14.75
C TYR A 120 -17.25 1.90 14.56
N ALA A 121 -17.02 2.89 13.70
CA ALA A 121 -15.68 3.38 13.45
C ALA A 121 -15.05 4.02 14.69
N GLU A 122 -15.83 4.76 15.48
CA GLU A 122 -15.40 5.34 16.75
C GLU A 122 -15.01 4.26 17.77
N ASP A 123 -15.86 3.25 17.96
CA ASP A 123 -15.55 2.09 18.81
C ASP A 123 -14.27 1.40 18.35
N GLN A 124 -14.13 1.12 17.05
CA GLN A 124 -12.97 0.39 16.53
C GLN A 124 -11.66 1.18 16.62
N LEU A 125 -11.72 2.51 16.54
CA LEU A 125 -10.55 3.38 16.69
C LEU A 125 -10.12 3.54 18.16
N GLN A 126 -11.04 3.41 19.10
CA GLN A 126 -10.72 3.43 20.52
C GLN A 126 -9.71 2.32 20.82
N ASP A 127 -8.59 2.67 21.47
CA ASP A 127 -7.52 1.74 21.86
C ASP A 127 -7.03 0.80 20.74
N CYS A 128 -7.17 1.23 19.48
CA CYS A 128 -6.86 0.43 18.29
C CYS A 128 -7.59 -0.93 18.23
N ARG A 129 -8.81 -1.03 18.76
CA ARG A 129 -9.61 -2.29 18.80
C ARG A 129 -9.62 -3.05 17.47
N PHE A 130 -9.63 -2.32 16.35
CA PHE A 130 -9.60 -2.88 15.00
C PHE A 130 -8.40 -3.78 14.65
N VAL A 131 -7.30 -3.77 15.41
CA VAL A 131 -6.14 -4.65 15.15
C VAL A 131 -6.25 -6.01 15.82
N TYR A 132 -7.08 -6.12 16.86
CA TYR A 132 -7.15 -7.30 17.72
C TYR A 132 -8.18 -8.30 17.19
N GLU A 133 -7.89 -9.59 17.37
CA GLU A 133 -8.84 -10.67 17.08
C GLU A 133 -10.03 -10.64 18.01
N ASP A 134 -9.77 -10.44 19.31
CA ASP A 134 -10.77 -10.28 20.33
C ASP A 134 -10.36 -9.10 21.23
N PRO A 135 -10.79 -7.87 20.89
CA PRO A 135 -10.40 -6.67 21.64
C PRO A 135 -10.91 -6.65 23.08
N ASP A 136 -11.86 -7.52 23.45
CA ASP A 136 -12.41 -7.62 24.81
C ASP A 136 -11.67 -8.68 25.66
N ASN A 137 -10.74 -9.43 25.06
CA ASN A 137 -9.89 -10.39 25.76
C ASN A 137 -8.57 -9.75 26.22
N GLU A 138 -8.51 -9.38 27.50
CA GLU A 138 -7.33 -8.71 28.08
C GLU A 138 -6.06 -9.59 28.13
N GLU A 139 -6.20 -10.92 28.20
CA GLU A 139 -5.04 -11.83 28.34
C GLU A 139 -4.38 -12.13 27.00
N GLN A 140 -5.19 -12.34 25.95
CA GLN A 140 -4.73 -12.69 24.61
C GLN A 140 -5.60 -12.02 23.55
N PRO A 141 -5.49 -10.69 23.38
CA PRO A 141 -6.34 -9.95 22.45
C PRO A 141 -6.06 -10.31 20.98
N GLY A 142 -4.93 -10.96 20.70
CA GLY A 142 -4.57 -11.38 19.33
C GLY A 142 -4.21 -10.20 18.44
N ALA A 143 -3.17 -9.45 18.81
CA ALA A 143 -2.69 -8.30 18.04
C ALA A 143 -2.42 -8.67 16.57
N PHE A 144 -2.93 -7.82 15.66
CA PHE A 144 -2.87 -7.95 14.20
C PHE A 144 -3.57 -9.18 13.61
N LEU A 145 -4.42 -9.87 14.37
CA LEU A 145 -5.21 -11.01 13.91
C LEU A 145 -6.68 -10.69 13.65
N SER A 146 -7.10 -9.43 13.77
CA SER A 146 -8.43 -9.06 13.35
C SER A 146 -8.67 -9.48 11.90
N GLU A 147 -9.86 -9.98 11.60
CA GLU A 147 -10.23 -10.37 10.25
C GLU A 147 -10.03 -9.21 9.25
N TYR A 148 -10.24 -7.98 9.73
CA TYR A 148 -10.04 -6.78 8.93
C TYR A 148 -8.58 -6.60 8.49
N ILE A 149 -7.63 -6.73 9.41
CA ILE A 149 -6.19 -6.67 9.10
C ILE A 149 -5.77 -7.82 8.19
N LEU A 150 -6.20 -9.05 8.49
CA LEU A 150 -5.84 -10.24 7.72
C LEU A 150 -6.28 -10.11 6.24
N ARG A 151 -7.50 -9.63 6.00
CA ARG A 151 -8.03 -9.40 4.64
C ARG A 151 -7.25 -8.32 3.87
N ILE A 152 -6.80 -7.26 4.54
CA ILE A 152 -5.98 -6.22 3.91
C ILE A 152 -4.59 -6.78 3.60
N PHE A 153 -3.97 -7.46 4.57
CA PHE A 153 -2.63 -8.03 4.44
C PHE A 153 -2.56 -9.12 3.36
N ALA A 154 -3.63 -9.89 3.16
CA ALA A 154 -3.73 -10.86 2.07
C ALA A 154 -3.53 -10.27 0.66
N SER A 155 -3.79 -8.96 0.47
CA SER A 155 -3.48 -8.27 -0.78
C SER A 155 -1.98 -8.19 -1.05
N HIS A 156 -1.16 -8.04 -0.01
CA HIS A 156 0.30 -8.11 -0.11
C HIS A 156 0.74 -9.54 -0.42
N LEU A 157 0.23 -10.54 0.30
CA LEU A 157 0.57 -11.95 0.05
C LEU A 157 0.26 -12.36 -1.41
N SER A 158 -0.85 -11.87 -1.94
CA SER A 158 -1.22 -12.02 -3.36
C SER A 158 -0.22 -11.32 -4.29
N ALA A 159 0.25 -10.11 -3.93
CA ALA A 159 1.19 -9.33 -4.74
C ALA A 159 2.60 -9.91 -4.79
N ILE A 160 3.02 -10.65 -3.75
CA ILE A 160 4.33 -11.33 -3.69
C ILE A 160 4.28 -12.77 -4.21
N SER A 161 3.12 -13.24 -4.68
CA SER A 161 3.00 -14.55 -5.31
C SER A 161 3.85 -14.60 -6.58
N GLY A 162 4.77 -15.56 -6.65
CA GLY A 162 5.76 -15.65 -7.74
C GLY A 162 7.12 -15.01 -7.45
N LYS A 163 7.35 -14.49 -6.23
CA LYS A 163 8.68 -14.01 -5.81
C LYS A 163 9.75 -15.09 -6.01
N VAL A 164 10.95 -14.64 -6.37
CA VAL A 164 12.14 -15.48 -6.55
C VAL A 164 13.10 -15.18 -5.40
N ARG A 165 13.72 -16.22 -4.85
CA ARG A 165 14.72 -16.06 -3.79
C ARG A 165 15.97 -15.37 -4.32
N VAL A 166 16.44 -14.35 -3.60
CA VAL A 166 17.67 -13.60 -3.90
C VAL A 166 18.54 -13.67 -2.64
N ASP A 167 19.56 -14.52 -2.65
CA ASP A 167 20.33 -14.85 -1.44
C ASP A 167 21.16 -13.67 -0.91
N GLU A 168 21.50 -12.72 -1.79
CA GLU A 168 22.26 -11.51 -1.47
C GLU A 168 21.44 -10.47 -0.68
N LEU A 169 20.12 -10.60 -0.67
CA LEU A 169 19.22 -9.69 0.04
C LEU A 169 18.72 -10.33 1.33
N VAL A 170 19.16 -9.81 2.47
CA VAL A 170 18.86 -10.34 3.82
C VAL A 170 17.35 -10.45 4.07
N GLU A 171 16.56 -9.56 3.46
CA GLU A 171 15.11 -9.55 3.54
C GLU A 171 14.47 -10.82 2.97
N PHE A 172 15.11 -11.49 2.00
CA PHE A 172 14.62 -12.76 1.45
C PHE A 172 14.70 -13.92 2.43
N GLY A 173 15.48 -13.79 3.50
CA GLY A 173 15.54 -14.74 4.61
C GLY A 173 14.49 -14.51 5.71
N LYS A 174 13.74 -13.40 5.66
CA LYS A 174 12.68 -13.07 6.63
C LYS A 174 11.30 -13.34 6.03
N PRO A 175 10.24 -13.57 6.83
CA PRO A 175 8.92 -13.97 6.33
C PRO A 175 8.15 -12.96 5.45
N GLY A 176 8.65 -11.74 5.22
CA GLY A 176 8.04 -10.81 4.27
C GLY A 176 6.88 -9.99 4.83
N TYR A 177 6.96 -9.48 6.06
CA TYR A 177 5.75 -8.98 6.75
C TYR A 177 5.85 -7.58 7.36
N LEU A 178 7.03 -7.09 7.75
CA LEU A 178 7.13 -5.93 8.66
C LEU A 178 6.44 -4.66 8.12
N THR A 179 6.98 -4.07 7.05
CA THR A 179 6.40 -2.87 6.42
C THR A 179 5.01 -3.16 5.88
N ALA A 180 4.78 -4.34 5.28
CA ALA A 180 3.49 -4.67 4.67
C ALA A 180 2.34 -4.78 5.69
N LEU A 181 2.58 -5.40 6.84
CA LEU A 181 1.59 -5.53 7.91
C LEU A 181 1.34 -4.17 8.58
N ALA A 182 2.37 -3.35 8.77
CA ALA A 182 2.21 -1.99 9.27
C ALA A 182 1.38 -1.11 8.32
N LEU A 183 1.63 -1.21 7.00
CA LEU A 183 0.81 -0.53 5.98
C LEU A 183 -0.64 -1.03 5.99
N ALA A 184 -0.88 -2.31 6.28
CA ALA A 184 -2.23 -2.85 6.42
C ALA A 184 -2.95 -2.23 7.63
N ALA A 185 -2.27 -2.12 8.77
CA ALA A 185 -2.81 -1.47 9.98
C ALA A 185 -3.10 0.02 9.77
N ALA A 186 -2.13 0.79 9.27
CA ALA A 186 -2.33 2.20 8.96
C ALA A 186 -3.44 2.42 7.92
N ALA A 187 -3.57 1.53 6.93
CA ALA A 187 -4.65 1.61 5.94
C ALA A 187 -6.02 1.32 6.56
N ALA A 188 -6.11 0.36 7.49
CA ALA A 188 -7.33 0.04 8.24
C ALA A 188 -7.79 1.23 9.10
N GLU A 189 -6.87 1.78 9.88
CA GLU A 189 -7.09 2.98 10.70
C GLU A 189 -7.58 4.15 9.85
N ARG A 190 -6.89 4.43 8.73
CA ARG A 190 -7.31 5.46 7.78
C ARG A 190 -8.75 5.26 7.33
N ALA A 191 -9.12 4.05 6.95
CA ALA A 191 -10.46 3.79 6.44
C ALA A 191 -11.52 4.02 7.52
N LEU A 192 -11.25 3.67 8.79
CA LEU A 192 -12.13 3.96 9.91
C LEU A 192 -12.23 5.47 10.19
N ILE A 193 -11.11 6.20 10.19
CA ILE A 193 -11.10 7.67 10.34
C ILE A 193 -11.92 8.34 9.23
N LEU A 194 -11.85 7.85 8.00
CA LEU A 194 -12.67 8.37 6.91
C LEU A 194 -14.17 8.16 7.15
N VAL A 195 -14.56 7.05 7.78
CA VAL A 195 -15.97 6.79 8.15
C VAL A 195 -16.38 7.71 9.29
N GLN A 196 -15.62 7.72 10.39
CA GLN A 196 -15.86 8.58 11.56
C GLN A 196 -15.99 10.06 11.17
N SER A 197 -15.15 10.52 10.22
CA SER A 197 -15.15 11.91 9.75
C SER A 197 -16.19 12.22 8.68
N ARG A 198 -17.08 11.29 8.32
CA ARG A 198 -18.05 11.42 7.20
C ARG A 198 -17.41 11.71 5.84
N LEU A 199 -16.17 11.27 5.66
CA LEU A 199 -15.41 11.44 4.42
C LEU A 199 -15.50 10.22 3.49
N LEU A 200 -15.99 9.08 3.97
CA LEU A 200 -16.33 7.91 3.16
C LEU A 200 -17.85 7.74 3.13
N ILE A 201 -18.46 7.94 1.96
CA ILE A 201 -19.91 7.87 1.77
C ILE A 201 -20.26 6.91 0.64
N ASP A 202 -21.50 6.42 0.64
CA ASP A 202 -22.02 5.64 -0.49
C ASP A 202 -22.09 6.50 -1.76
N SER A 203 -21.76 5.90 -2.89
CA SER A 203 -21.90 6.54 -4.20
C SER A 203 -23.38 6.58 -4.60
N ASP A 204 -23.76 7.63 -5.34
CA ASP A 204 -25.08 7.69 -5.96
C ASP A 204 -25.26 6.48 -6.92
N PRO A 205 -26.36 5.73 -6.81
CA PRO A 205 -26.66 4.59 -7.70
C PRO A 205 -26.75 4.96 -9.19
N SER A 206 -26.85 6.25 -9.52
CA SER A 206 -26.79 6.75 -10.90
C SER A 206 -25.36 6.92 -11.45
N SER A 207 -24.33 6.83 -10.61
CA SER A 207 -22.94 6.95 -11.04
C SER A 207 -22.45 5.65 -11.71
N SER A 208 -22.13 5.72 -13.00
CA SER A 208 -21.70 4.60 -13.85
C SER A 208 -20.31 4.02 -13.52
N VAL A 209 -19.69 4.48 -12.45
CA VAL A 209 -18.39 3.98 -11.97
C VAL A 209 -18.70 2.88 -10.97
N GLY A 210 -18.33 1.64 -11.26
CA GLY A 210 -18.64 0.44 -10.45
C GLY A 210 -18.04 0.39 -9.02
N LYS A 211 -17.92 1.54 -8.35
CA LYS A 211 -17.58 1.69 -6.94
C LYS A 211 -18.80 2.25 -6.20
N ASN A 212 -19.34 1.46 -5.28
CA ASN A 212 -20.49 1.84 -4.46
C ASN A 212 -20.15 2.86 -3.36
N HIS A 213 -18.91 3.37 -3.30
CA HIS A 213 -18.46 4.33 -2.31
C HIS A 213 -17.57 5.42 -2.94
N LYS A 214 -17.53 6.58 -2.29
CA LYS A 214 -16.69 7.73 -2.64
C LYS A 214 -16.01 8.30 -1.40
N ILE A 215 -14.73 8.63 -1.54
CA ILE A 215 -14.00 9.44 -0.56
C ILE A 215 -14.17 10.91 -0.93
N LEU A 216 -14.59 11.74 0.02
CA LEU A 216 -14.76 13.17 -0.18
C LEU A 216 -13.41 13.90 -0.21
N GLN A 217 -13.41 15.05 -0.88
CA GLN A 217 -12.27 15.96 -0.90
C GLN A 217 -12.27 16.80 0.37
N THR A 218 -11.09 17.16 0.84
CA THR A 218 -10.90 18.12 1.93
C THR A 218 -10.24 19.38 1.40
N LEU A 219 -10.40 20.49 2.14
CA LEU A 219 -9.75 21.75 1.79
C LEU A 219 -8.25 21.61 2.03
N ASN A 220 -7.46 21.82 0.98
CA ASN A 220 -6.01 21.93 1.12
C ASN A 220 -5.66 23.39 1.47
N GLU A 221 -5.24 23.63 2.71
CA GLU A 221 -4.96 24.97 3.22
C GLU A 221 -3.86 25.70 2.43
N ALA A 222 -2.83 24.98 1.97
CA ALA A 222 -1.72 25.56 1.22
C ALA A 222 -2.13 26.07 -0.17
N THR A 223 -3.11 25.43 -0.80
CA THR A 223 -3.56 25.79 -2.17
C THR A 223 -4.94 26.45 -2.21
N ASN A 224 -5.64 26.47 -1.07
CA ASN A 224 -7.03 26.88 -0.92
C ASN A 224 -7.99 26.20 -1.91
N LYS A 225 -7.75 24.91 -2.19
CA LYS A 225 -8.53 24.11 -3.16
C LYS A 225 -8.98 22.79 -2.53
N MET A 226 -10.16 22.33 -2.95
CA MET A 226 -10.62 20.98 -2.63
C MET A 226 -9.74 19.95 -3.34
N SER A 227 -9.25 18.98 -2.58
CA SER A 227 -8.39 17.91 -3.11
C SER A 227 -8.53 16.62 -2.29
N HIS A 228 -8.03 15.51 -2.82
CA HIS A 228 -7.90 14.26 -2.05
C HIS A 228 -6.59 14.19 -1.27
N THR A 229 -5.75 15.23 -1.28
CA THR A 229 -4.43 15.18 -0.65
C THR A 229 -4.54 14.95 0.85
N GLY A 230 -5.47 15.61 1.55
CA GLY A 230 -5.66 15.43 2.98
C GLY A 230 -6.28 14.08 3.37
N THR A 231 -6.87 13.37 2.42
CA THR A 231 -7.43 12.02 2.64
C THR A 231 -6.59 10.93 2.01
N ALA A 232 -5.45 11.23 1.38
CA ALA A 232 -4.64 10.26 0.67
C ALA A 232 -3.93 9.29 1.63
N PHE A 233 -3.84 8.01 1.24
CA PHE A 233 -2.94 7.05 1.87
C PHE A 233 -1.54 7.23 1.27
N SER A 234 -0.76 8.09 1.89
CA SER A 234 0.56 8.53 1.39
C SER A 234 1.49 8.84 2.55
N SER A 235 2.80 8.82 2.30
CA SER A 235 3.82 9.09 3.31
C SER A 235 3.56 10.37 4.10
N GLY A 236 3.26 11.47 3.41
CA GLY A 236 3.02 12.77 4.06
C GLY A 236 1.84 12.80 5.05
N ASN A 237 0.99 11.78 5.06
CA ASN A 237 -0.16 11.70 5.98
C ASN A 237 -0.08 10.50 6.94
N TRP A 238 0.66 9.44 6.62
CA TRP A 238 0.58 8.13 7.30
C TRP A 238 1.93 7.51 7.64
N GLU A 239 3.04 8.20 7.37
CA GLU A 239 4.38 7.68 7.66
C GLU A 239 4.60 7.47 9.15
N THR A 240 4.25 8.45 9.99
CA THR A 240 4.39 8.36 11.44
C THR A 240 3.64 7.16 12.01
N ASP A 241 2.36 6.99 11.67
CA ASP A 241 1.52 5.91 12.17
C ASP A 241 2.01 4.55 11.67
N THR A 242 2.43 4.47 10.40
CA THR A 242 3.02 3.24 9.85
C THR A 242 4.27 2.84 10.63
N LEU A 243 5.16 3.79 10.96
CA LEU A 243 6.36 3.51 11.74
C LEU A 243 6.02 3.04 13.17
N ALA A 244 5.01 3.63 13.80
CA ALA A 244 4.55 3.19 15.12
C ALA A 244 4.05 1.73 15.09
N TYR A 245 3.26 1.35 14.07
CA TYR A 245 2.86 -0.05 13.89
C TYR A 245 4.05 -0.97 13.61
N MET A 246 5.04 -0.54 12.83
CA MET A 246 6.25 -1.33 12.59
C MET A 246 6.98 -1.63 13.89
N ASP A 247 7.09 -0.65 14.79
CA ASP A 247 7.73 -0.87 16.09
C ASP A 247 6.95 -1.89 16.94
N SER A 248 5.61 -1.80 16.99
CA SER A 248 4.80 -2.83 17.64
C SER A 248 4.95 -4.22 17.02
N ILE A 249 5.09 -4.30 15.69
CA ILE A 249 5.23 -5.57 14.96
C ILE A 249 6.59 -6.22 15.21
N LYS A 250 7.66 -5.45 15.41
CA LYS A 250 9.00 -5.98 15.73
C LYS A 250 9.01 -6.78 17.03
N ASP A 251 8.17 -6.39 17.98
CA ASP A 251 8.08 -7.02 19.30
C ASP A 251 7.17 -8.26 19.32
N LEU A 252 6.50 -8.59 18.20
CA LEU A 252 5.64 -9.77 18.12
C LEU A 252 6.46 -11.07 18.19
N PRO A 253 5.97 -12.08 18.93
CA PRO A 253 6.64 -13.38 18.96
C PRO A 253 6.54 -14.07 17.60
N HIS A 254 7.55 -14.86 17.24
CA HIS A 254 7.60 -15.54 15.95
C HIS A 254 6.36 -16.40 15.67
N SER A 255 5.81 -17.06 16.69
CA SER A 255 4.57 -17.84 16.58
C SER A 255 3.37 -16.99 16.14
N ARG A 256 3.27 -15.74 16.62
CA ARG A 256 2.21 -14.81 16.21
C ARG A 256 2.36 -14.41 14.75
N ILE A 257 3.59 -14.15 14.30
CA ILE A 257 3.85 -13.83 12.89
C ILE A 257 3.45 -15.00 11.98
N GLN A 258 3.77 -16.24 12.35
CA GLN A 258 3.36 -17.42 11.59
C GLN A 258 1.84 -17.58 11.53
N ASP A 259 1.15 -17.29 12.63
CA ASP A 259 -0.31 -17.33 12.69
C ASP A 259 -0.95 -16.27 11.77
N ILE A 260 -0.44 -15.03 11.80
CA ILE A 260 -0.87 -13.94 10.91
C ILE A 260 -0.70 -14.35 9.44
N LEU A 261 0.48 -14.87 9.07
CA LEU A 261 0.76 -15.30 7.70
C LEU A 261 -0.21 -16.40 7.26
N THR A 262 -0.32 -17.45 8.07
CA THR A 262 -1.16 -18.62 7.78
C THR A 262 -2.62 -18.22 7.59
N ARG A 263 -3.17 -17.40 8.50
CA ARG A 263 -4.58 -16.99 8.44
C ARG A 263 -4.85 -15.98 7.33
N ALA A 264 -3.89 -15.12 6.99
CA ALA A 264 -4.03 -14.17 5.88
C ALA A 264 -4.03 -14.88 4.52
N GLU A 265 -3.38 -16.04 4.38
CA GLU A 265 -3.39 -16.82 3.13
C GLU A 265 -4.80 -17.24 2.70
N GLU A 266 -5.70 -17.48 3.66
CA GLU A 266 -7.10 -17.85 3.39
C GLU A 266 -7.87 -16.77 2.60
N TYR A 267 -7.43 -15.51 2.69
CA TYR A 267 -8.05 -14.37 2.02
C TYR A 267 -7.35 -13.97 0.71
N MET A 268 -6.31 -14.70 0.30
CA MET A 268 -5.58 -14.39 -0.93
C MET A 268 -6.49 -14.58 -2.15
N LYS A 269 -6.36 -13.66 -3.12
CA LYS A 269 -7.03 -13.82 -4.40
C LYS A 269 -6.25 -14.83 -5.22
N HIS A 270 -6.73 -16.06 -5.30
CA HIS A 270 -6.13 -17.04 -6.20
C HIS A 270 -6.20 -16.53 -7.66
N PRO A 271 -5.10 -16.63 -8.43
CA PRO A 271 -5.12 -16.29 -9.84
C PRO A 271 -6.23 -17.08 -10.53
N ARG A 272 -7.09 -16.40 -11.29
CA ARG A 272 -8.02 -17.07 -12.20
C ARG A 272 -7.19 -17.80 -13.26
N HIS A 273 -6.83 -19.06 -13.00
CA HIS A 273 -6.44 -19.94 -14.08
C HIS A 273 -7.62 -20.02 -15.05
N ASN A 274 -7.34 -19.71 -16.31
CA ASN A 274 -8.29 -19.83 -17.42
C ASN A 274 -8.90 -21.24 -17.40
N ARG A 275 -10.09 -21.38 -16.82
CA ARG A 275 -11.04 -22.41 -17.24
C ARG A 275 -11.52 -22.03 -18.64
N ARG A 276 -10.68 -22.31 -19.64
CA ARG A 276 -11.13 -22.55 -21.00
C ARG A 276 -11.06 -24.06 -21.20
N SER A 277 -12.22 -24.69 -20.95
CA SER A 277 -12.61 -25.95 -21.59
C SER A 277 -12.65 -25.76 -23.09
#